data_AF-X6MLP6-F1
#
_entry.id   AF-X6MLP6-F1
#
_cell.length_a   1.000
_cell.length_b   1.000
_cell.length_c   1.000
_cell.angle_alpha   90.00
_cell.angle_beta   90.00
_cell.angle_gamma   90.00
#
_symmetry.space_group_name_H-M   'P 1'
#
loop_
_entity.id
_entity.type
_entity.pdbx_description
1 polymer ?
#
loop_
_entity_poly.entity_id
_entity_poly.type
_entity_poly.pdbx_seq_one_letter_code
_entity_poly.pdbx_strand_id
1 'polypeptide(L)'
;MSIYMISFKEMVNKRIDEFLNVYKKQYKDGTGIAMLALKLEKDPSGIGEMIVAEPMHLKDIMWLYSIRRQCHMGLTTYDQINTEDLKEKFNKFNDLYRRLIKENLQECGPNITLLINNAKIFIGKIEQKPDSVKWDAKIRNKVPELMAYIFAVWTLQNAHFYFDAKGVQDQNSYLLQPHVAQIIAIFRMLGIDKNKGIIRSLQKKIDEKRPRFISGWIGSKPRLVSNLVQIGTGEGKSITLAVASCVLALLGFDVSCASYSEYLSRRDFKSFEPLFNAFGVVDHIHYDTFNKLCERIINEGGDVRKLVENLIIPDDEKESVETSRVTRAKSVID
;
A
#
# COMPACT_ATOMS: atom_id res chain seq x y z
N MET A 1 27.30 -2.90 -25.27
CA MET A 1 26.50 -1.66 -25.34
C MET A 1 25.76 -1.33 -24.03
N SER A 2 25.30 -2.34 -23.26
CA SER A 2 24.55 -2.14 -21.99
C SER A 2 25.35 -1.50 -20.84
N ILE A 3 26.61 -1.90 -20.62
CA ILE A 3 27.44 -1.40 -19.49
C ILE A 3 27.78 0.10 -19.60
N TYR A 4 28.11 0.55 -20.81
CA TYR A 4 28.44 1.97 -21.06
C TYR A 4 27.22 2.89 -20.85
N MET A 5 26.02 2.43 -21.22
CA MET A 5 24.77 3.17 -21.03
C MET A 5 24.40 3.34 -19.55
N ILE A 6 24.65 2.31 -18.73
CA ILE A 6 24.45 2.36 -17.28
C ILE A 6 25.44 3.36 -16.65
N SER A 7 26.72 3.30 -17.03
CA SER A 7 27.74 4.22 -16.49
C SER A 7 27.48 5.68 -16.86
N PHE A 8 26.99 5.94 -18.08
CA PHE A 8 26.64 7.28 -18.53
C PHE A 8 25.44 7.82 -17.76
N LYS A 9 24.42 6.98 -17.55
CA LYS A 9 23.25 7.35 -16.76
C LYS A 9 23.60 7.69 -15.31
N GLU A 10 24.43 6.88 -14.66
CA GLU A 10 24.88 7.14 -13.29
C GLU A 10 25.69 8.43 -13.18
N MET A 11 26.55 8.71 -14.16
CA MET A 11 27.32 9.95 -14.24
C MET A 11 26.42 11.19 -14.39
N VAL A 12 25.40 11.10 -15.25
CA VAL A 12 24.43 12.18 -15.47
C VAL A 12 23.61 12.44 -14.20
N ASN A 13 23.07 11.39 -13.57
CA ASN A 13 22.31 11.51 -12.32
C ASN A 13 23.16 12.12 -11.20
N LYS A 14 24.40 11.68 -11.04
CA LYS A 14 25.31 12.24 -10.04
C LYS A 14 25.56 13.73 -10.25
N ARG A 15 25.77 14.17 -11.49
CA ARG A 15 25.94 15.60 -11.82
C ARG A 15 24.66 16.41 -11.55
N ILE A 16 23.49 15.85 -11.85
CA ILE A 16 22.21 16.51 -11.56
C ILE A 16 22.02 16.65 -10.06
N ASP A 17 22.29 15.60 -9.27
CA ASP A 17 22.20 15.63 -7.82
C ASP A 17 23.19 16.62 -7.20
N GLU A 18 24.43 16.69 -7.70
CA GLU A 18 25.42 17.70 -7.29
C GLU A 18 24.91 19.12 -7.56
N PHE A 19 24.33 19.36 -8.75
CA PHE A 19 23.78 20.66 -9.12
C PHE A 19 22.58 21.04 -8.25
N LEU A 20 21.64 20.11 -8.03
CA LEU A 20 20.48 20.33 -7.16
C LEU A 20 20.90 20.59 -5.72
N ASN A 21 21.97 19.95 -5.23
CA ASN A 21 22.51 20.19 -3.89
C ASN A 21 23.17 21.57 -3.77
N VAL A 22 23.90 22.03 -4.79
CA VAL A 22 24.46 23.39 -4.82
C VAL A 22 23.33 24.42 -4.87
N TYR A 23 22.33 24.18 -5.71
CA TYR A 23 21.14 25.03 -5.82
C TYR A 23 20.37 25.08 -4.50
N LYS A 24 20.18 23.95 -3.81
CA LYS A 24 19.60 23.88 -2.46
C LYS A 24 20.35 24.71 -1.44
N LYS A 25 21.69 24.67 -1.48
CA LYS A 25 22.54 25.44 -0.55
C LYS A 25 22.47 26.94 -0.79
N GLN A 26 22.23 27.37 -2.03
CA GLN A 26 22.06 28.78 -2.39
C GLN A 26 20.69 29.32 -1.99
N TYR A 27 19.64 28.50 -2.06
CA TYR A 27 18.27 28.88 -1.67
C TYR A 27 17.89 28.20 -0.34
N LYS A 28 18.23 28.88 0.76
CA LYS A 28 18.09 28.36 2.15
C LYS A 28 16.66 28.08 2.62
N ASP A 29 15.65 28.49 1.85
CA ASP A 29 14.23 28.42 2.19
C ASP A 29 13.49 27.24 1.51
N GLY A 30 14.20 26.35 0.80
CA GLY A 30 13.60 25.20 0.10
C GLY A 30 12.71 25.56 -1.11
N THR A 31 12.35 26.84 -1.26
CA THR A 31 11.42 27.37 -2.26
C THR A 31 12.04 27.35 -3.66
N GLY A 32 13.36 27.49 -3.73
CA GLY A 32 14.12 27.42 -4.98
C GLY A 32 13.90 26.11 -5.73
N ILE A 33 13.98 24.96 -5.05
CA ILE A 33 13.88 23.64 -5.72
C ILE A 33 12.46 23.41 -6.26
N ALA A 34 11.43 23.75 -5.49
CA ALA A 34 10.04 23.61 -5.93
C ALA A 34 9.76 24.49 -7.16
N MET A 35 10.28 25.73 -7.18
CA MET A 35 10.14 26.65 -8.31
C MET A 35 10.93 26.18 -9.54
N LEU A 36 12.10 25.57 -9.33
CA LEU A 36 12.90 24.96 -10.40
C LEU A 36 12.17 23.76 -11.02
N ALA A 37 11.60 22.87 -10.20
CA ALA A 37 10.80 21.74 -10.66
C ALA A 37 9.62 22.20 -11.53
N LEU A 38 8.89 23.24 -11.08
CA LEU A 38 7.78 23.84 -11.83
C LEU A 38 8.21 24.46 -13.17
N LYS A 39 9.41 25.04 -13.25
CA LYS A 39 9.94 25.59 -14.51
C LYS A 39 10.38 24.49 -15.47
N LEU A 40 10.96 23.41 -14.96
CA LEU A 40 11.36 22.25 -15.75
C LEU A 40 10.15 21.47 -16.28
N GLU A 41 9.06 21.38 -15.53
CA GLU A 41 7.82 20.74 -16.02
C GLU A 41 7.14 21.53 -17.13
N LYS A 42 7.25 22.87 -17.09
CA LYS A 42 6.72 23.77 -18.14
C LYS A 42 7.62 23.86 -19.37
N ASP A 43 8.73 23.13 -19.39
CA ASP A 43 9.63 23.11 -20.53
C ASP A 43 8.95 22.47 -21.75
N PRO A 44 8.73 23.22 -22.84
CA PRO A 44 8.04 22.71 -24.02
C PRO A 44 8.83 21.61 -24.75
N SER A 45 10.12 21.42 -24.43
CA SER A 45 10.95 20.39 -25.05
C SER A 45 10.71 18.99 -24.47
N GLY A 46 10.04 18.86 -23.31
CA GLY A 46 9.84 17.61 -22.58
C GLY A 46 11.10 17.06 -21.89
N ILE A 47 12.26 17.66 -22.12
CA ILE A 47 13.53 17.29 -21.48
C ILE A 47 13.48 17.64 -19.99
N GLY A 48 12.87 18.78 -19.64
CA GLY A 48 12.67 19.16 -18.24
C GLY A 48 11.83 18.15 -17.45
N GLU A 49 10.80 17.55 -18.07
CA GLU A 49 9.99 16.49 -17.46
C GLU A 49 10.82 15.22 -17.21
N MET A 50 11.68 14.82 -18.16
CA MET A 50 12.63 13.71 -17.96
C MET A 50 13.63 13.99 -16.83
N ILE A 51 14.15 15.23 -16.75
CA ILE A 51 15.09 15.64 -15.70
C ILE A 51 14.42 15.65 -14.32
N VAL A 52 13.12 15.92 -14.22
CA VAL A 52 12.38 15.86 -12.95
C VAL A 52 12.03 14.42 -12.56
N ALA A 53 11.78 13.55 -13.55
CA ALA A 53 11.34 12.18 -13.33
C ALA A 53 12.44 11.19 -12.88
N GLU A 54 13.73 11.54 -13.00
CA GLU A 54 14.85 10.62 -12.73
C GLU A 54 15.57 10.81 -11.37
N PRO A 55 15.89 12.03 -10.89
CA PRO A 55 16.62 12.25 -9.64
C PRO A 55 15.76 12.05 -8.39
N MET A 56 16.36 11.56 -7.30
CA MET A 56 15.66 11.19 -6.06
C MET A 56 14.95 12.38 -5.40
N HIS A 57 15.54 13.58 -5.45
CA HIS A 57 14.99 14.79 -4.80
C HIS A 57 13.85 15.47 -5.56
N LEU A 58 13.76 15.27 -6.88
CA LEU A 58 12.68 15.84 -7.71
C LEU A 58 11.49 14.87 -7.85
N LYS A 59 11.74 13.57 -7.71
CA LYS A 59 10.70 12.52 -7.63
C LYS A 59 9.73 12.73 -6.48
N ASP A 60 10.21 13.09 -5.30
CA ASP A 60 9.36 13.31 -4.12
C ASP A 60 8.42 14.50 -4.32
N ILE A 61 8.89 15.54 -5.01
CA ILE A 61 8.09 16.73 -5.39
C ILE A 61 7.10 16.37 -6.51
N MET A 62 7.51 15.62 -7.52
CA MET A 62 6.63 15.20 -8.62
C MET A 62 5.54 14.23 -8.15
N TRP A 63 5.84 13.37 -7.17
CA TRP A 63 4.86 12.50 -6.52
C TRP A 63 3.76 13.31 -5.81
N LEU A 64 4.16 14.36 -5.08
CA LEU A 64 3.28 15.38 -4.48
C LEU A 64 2.36 16.05 -5.52
N TYR A 65 2.88 16.41 -6.70
CA TYR A 65 2.11 17.03 -7.78
C TYR A 65 1.22 16.05 -8.55
N SER A 66 1.59 14.78 -8.67
CA SER A 66 0.75 13.73 -9.29
C SER A 66 -0.55 13.52 -8.51
N ILE A 67 -0.52 13.67 -7.18
CA ILE A 67 -1.71 13.61 -6.30
C ILE A 67 -2.67 14.80 -6.54
N ARG A 68 -2.19 15.88 -7.17
CA ARG A 68 -2.93 17.12 -7.40
C ARG A 68 -3.85 17.08 -8.62
N ARG A 69 -3.67 16.15 -9.57
CA ARG A 69 -4.52 16.10 -10.78
C ARG A 69 -5.89 15.49 -10.45
N GLN A 70 -6.95 16.24 -10.74
CA GLN A 70 -8.35 15.79 -10.66
C GLN A 70 -8.60 14.63 -11.63
N CYS A 71 -9.11 13.51 -11.10
CA CYS A 71 -9.55 12.39 -11.93
C CYS A 71 -11.08 12.28 -11.97
N HIS A 72 -11.62 12.20 -13.20
CA HIS A 72 -12.93 11.66 -13.47
C HIS A 72 -12.86 10.14 -13.31
N MET A 73 -13.48 9.60 -12.26
CA MET A 73 -13.62 8.16 -12.07
C MET A 73 -14.56 7.59 -13.13
N GLY A 74 -14.01 6.86 -14.10
CA GLY A 74 -14.77 5.91 -14.91
C GLY A 74 -15.14 4.70 -14.04
N LEU A 75 -16.24 4.78 -13.29
CA LEU A 75 -16.85 3.64 -12.61
C LEU A 75 -17.47 2.72 -13.67
N THR A 76 -16.67 1.84 -14.27
CA THR A 76 -17.20 0.85 -15.20
C THR A 76 -17.77 -0.35 -14.44
N THR A 77 -19.11 -0.36 -14.37
CA THR A 77 -20.01 -1.51 -14.55
C THR A 77 -20.37 -2.46 -13.37
N TYR A 78 -21.70 -2.58 -13.16
CA TYR A 78 -22.50 -3.76 -12.77
C TYR A 78 -22.80 -4.15 -11.30
N ASP A 79 -22.62 -3.28 -10.30
CA ASP A 79 -23.19 -3.53 -8.96
C ASP A 79 -24.00 -2.35 -8.43
N GLN A 80 -25.13 -2.63 -7.79
CA GLN A 80 -25.89 -1.65 -7.00
C GLN A 80 -25.05 -1.23 -5.78
N ILE A 81 -24.23 -0.20 -5.95
CA ILE A 81 -23.43 0.37 -4.87
C ILE A 81 -24.39 1.04 -3.89
N ASN A 82 -24.35 0.62 -2.62
CA ASN A 82 -25.03 1.33 -1.55
C ASN A 82 -24.22 2.60 -1.24
N THR A 83 -24.62 3.69 -1.89
CA THR A 83 -23.90 4.97 -1.85
C THR A 83 -23.98 5.59 -0.45
N GLU A 84 -25.06 5.37 0.29
CA GLU A 84 -25.28 5.89 1.64
C GLU A 84 -24.34 5.25 2.67
N ASP A 85 -24.25 3.91 2.71
CA ASP A 85 -23.36 3.19 3.63
C ASP A 85 -21.89 3.51 3.35
N LEU A 86 -21.53 3.63 2.07
CA LEU A 86 -20.18 4.02 1.67
C LEU A 86 -19.85 5.46 2.10
N LYS A 87 -20.80 6.38 1.94
CA LYS A 87 -20.68 7.78 2.37
C LYS A 87 -20.55 7.89 3.89
N GLU A 88 -21.33 7.14 4.65
CA GLU A 88 -21.23 7.10 6.12
C GLU A 88 -19.84 6.64 6.57
N LYS A 89 -19.33 5.55 5.97
CA LYS A 89 -18.00 5.02 6.29
C LYS A 89 -16.88 5.96 5.88
N PHE A 90 -17.03 6.64 4.74
CA PHE A 90 -16.08 7.66 4.30
C PHE A 90 -16.07 8.86 5.26
N ASN A 91 -17.23 9.37 5.67
CA ASN A 91 -17.32 10.47 6.63
C ASN A 91 -16.66 10.09 7.96
N LYS A 92 -16.96 8.89 8.47
CA LYS A 92 -16.33 8.36 9.68
C LYS A 92 -14.80 8.30 9.59
N PHE A 93 -14.28 7.84 8.44
CA PHE A 93 -12.85 7.88 8.16
C PHE A 93 -12.31 9.32 8.14
N ASN A 94 -12.94 10.21 7.37
CA ASN A 94 -12.47 11.56 7.12
C ASN A 94 -12.47 12.42 8.40
N ASP A 95 -13.51 12.31 9.23
CA ASP A 95 -13.63 13.05 10.49
C ASP A 95 -12.54 12.63 11.47
N LEU A 96 -12.33 11.31 11.62
CA LEU A 96 -11.25 10.80 12.46
C LEU A 96 -9.88 11.20 11.92
N TYR A 97 -9.63 11.03 10.62
CA TYR A 97 -8.38 11.41 9.97
C TYR A 97 -8.05 12.89 10.21
N ARG A 98 -8.99 13.79 9.92
CA ARG A 98 -8.80 15.24 10.10
C ARG A 98 -8.49 15.60 11.55
N ARG A 99 -9.18 14.96 12.50
CA ARG A 99 -8.90 15.13 13.93
C ARG A 99 -7.49 14.66 14.29
N LEU A 100 -7.07 13.48 13.84
CA LEU A 100 -5.74 12.94 14.10
C LEU A 100 -4.64 13.85 13.52
N ILE A 101 -4.82 14.38 12.30
CA ILE A 101 -3.88 15.36 11.74
C ILE A 101 -3.82 16.61 12.60
N LYS A 102 -4.97 17.20 12.96
CA LYS A 102 -5.00 18.43 13.78
C LYS A 102 -4.34 18.26 15.15
N GLU A 103 -4.53 17.12 15.80
CA GLU A 103 -3.99 16.85 17.15
C GLU A 103 -2.48 16.58 17.13
N ASN A 104 -1.94 16.04 16.03
CA ASN A 104 -0.56 15.57 15.95
C ASN A 104 0.34 16.42 15.03
N LEU A 105 -0.21 17.34 14.25
CA LEU A 105 0.55 18.31 13.46
C LEU A 105 0.84 19.55 14.31
N GLN A 106 1.96 19.53 15.04
CA GLN A 106 2.37 20.62 15.95
C GLN A 106 3.38 21.56 15.26
N GLU A 107 3.51 22.80 15.75
CA GLU A 107 4.42 23.80 15.17
C GLU A 107 5.91 23.41 15.22
N CYS A 108 6.29 22.57 16.18
CA CYS A 108 7.66 22.11 16.41
C CYS A 108 8.01 20.83 15.62
N GLY A 109 7.04 20.27 14.88
CA GLY A 109 7.15 18.98 14.20
C GLY A 109 5.99 18.03 14.53
N PRO A 110 5.83 16.93 13.79
CA PRO A 110 4.69 16.04 13.98
C PRO A 110 4.91 15.10 15.17
N ASN A 111 3.89 14.93 16.03
CA ASN A 111 3.92 13.98 17.14
C ASN A 111 3.52 12.56 16.69
N ILE A 112 4.38 11.96 15.88
CA ILE A 112 4.12 10.64 15.28
C ILE A 112 4.07 9.53 16.35
N THR A 113 4.90 9.63 17.41
CA THR A 113 4.98 8.61 18.46
C THR A 113 3.68 8.45 19.23
N LEU A 114 3.03 9.56 19.61
CA LEU A 114 1.73 9.52 20.29
C LEU A 114 0.66 8.92 19.38
N LEU A 115 0.65 9.31 18.10
CA LEU A 115 -0.28 8.78 17.11
C LEU A 115 -0.13 7.27 16.93
N ILE A 116 1.11 6.77 16.80
CA ILE A 116 1.39 5.33 16.68
C ILE A 116 0.92 4.58 17.93
N ASN A 117 1.16 5.11 19.13
CA ASN A 117 0.71 4.49 20.38
C ASN A 117 -0.82 4.39 20.45
N ASN A 118 -1.53 5.47 20.08
CA ASN A 118 -2.99 5.47 20.01
C ASN A 118 -3.50 4.45 18.97
N ALA A 119 -2.83 4.38 17.82
CA ALA A 119 -3.16 3.41 16.79
C ALA A 119 -2.96 1.97 17.30
N LYS A 120 -1.85 1.66 17.98
CA LYS A 120 -1.57 0.34 18.57
C LYS A 120 -2.62 -0.06 19.61
N ILE A 121 -3.06 0.88 20.46
CA ILE A 121 -4.16 0.64 21.41
C ILE A 121 -5.46 0.30 20.68
N PHE A 122 -5.75 0.99 19.58
CA PHE A 122 -6.93 0.68 18.76
C PHE A 122 -6.80 -0.68 18.07
N ILE A 123 -5.64 -0.98 17.49
CA ILE A 123 -5.32 -2.26 16.83
C ILE A 123 -5.49 -3.42 17.80
N GLY A 124 -4.97 -3.32 19.03
CA GLY A 124 -5.13 -4.38 20.04
C GLY A 124 -6.60 -4.71 20.38
N LYS A 125 -7.55 -3.82 20.09
CA LYS A 125 -9.00 -4.09 20.26
C LYS A 125 -9.63 -4.86 19.10
N ILE A 126 -8.97 -4.90 17.94
CA ILE A 126 -9.46 -5.53 16.72
C ILE A 126 -8.55 -6.68 16.22
N GLU A 127 -7.38 -6.84 16.82
CA GLU A 127 -6.41 -7.88 16.49
C GLU A 127 -7.04 -9.27 16.61
N GLN A 128 -6.73 -10.11 15.62
CA GLN A 128 -7.28 -11.45 15.52
C GLN A 128 -6.16 -12.47 15.60
N LYS A 129 -6.49 -13.65 16.13
CA LYS A 129 -5.53 -14.75 16.12
C LYS A 129 -5.17 -15.12 14.66
N PRO A 130 -3.86 -15.22 14.36
CA PRO A 130 -3.29 -15.64 13.08
C PRO A 130 -4.05 -16.74 12.33
N ASP A 131 -4.40 -17.81 13.03
CA ASP A 131 -4.92 -19.05 12.42
C ASP A 131 -6.46 -19.05 12.33
N SER A 132 -7.10 -18.00 12.85
CA SER A 132 -8.56 -17.92 12.96
C SER A 132 -9.12 -16.56 12.61
N VAL A 133 -8.54 -15.88 11.61
CA VAL A 133 -9.00 -14.58 11.15
C VAL A 133 -10.44 -14.69 10.60
N LYS A 134 -11.33 -13.84 11.12
CA LYS A 134 -12.73 -13.72 10.69
C LYS A 134 -12.89 -12.43 9.89
N TRP A 135 -13.56 -12.52 8.74
CA TRP A 135 -13.92 -11.36 7.92
C TRP A 135 -15.43 -11.10 7.96
N ASP A 136 -15.92 -10.70 9.14
CA ASP A 136 -17.33 -10.40 9.36
C ASP A 136 -17.63 -8.89 9.30
N ALA A 137 -18.91 -8.54 9.42
CA ALA A 137 -19.34 -7.14 9.41
C ALA A 137 -18.77 -6.31 10.58
N LYS A 138 -18.45 -6.95 11.73
CA LYS A 138 -17.89 -6.25 12.89
C LYS A 138 -16.48 -5.76 12.58
N ILE A 139 -15.66 -6.62 11.94
CA ILE A 139 -14.32 -6.26 11.48
C ILE A 139 -14.38 -5.22 10.36
N ARG A 140 -15.23 -5.42 9.34
CA ARG A 140 -15.37 -4.46 8.24
C ARG A 140 -15.76 -3.05 8.70
N ASN A 141 -16.62 -2.94 9.71
CA ASN A 141 -17.04 -1.64 10.26
C ASN A 141 -15.93 -0.90 11.04
N LYS A 142 -14.83 -1.58 11.36
CA LYS A 142 -13.64 -0.99 12.00
C LYS A 142 -12.55 -0.58 11.01
N VAL A 143 -12.60 -1.05 9.77
CA VAL A 143 -11.64 -0.70 8.73
C VAL A 143 -11.55 0.81 8.45
N PRO A 144 -12.65 1.59 8.38
CA PRO A 144 -12.55 3.05 8.22
C PRO A 144 -11.76 3.75 9.34
N GLU A 145 -11.93 3.29 10.59
CA GLU A 145 -11.18 3.83 11.73
C GLU A 145 -9.69 3.47 11.64
N LEU A 146 -9.40 2.22 11.27
CA LEU A 146 -8.03 1.73 11.11
C LEU A 146 -7.30 2.48 9.99
N MET A 147 -7.95 2.66 8.85
CA MET A 147 -7.41 3.42 7.72
C MET A 147 -7.09 4.87 8.11
N ALA A 148 -7.91 5.51 8.94
CA ALA A 148 -7.66 6.87 9.39
C ALA A 148 -6.34 6.98 10.17
N TYR A 149 -6.04 6.01 11.04
CA TYR A 149 -4.74 5.94 11.73
C TYR A 149 -3.58 5.71 10.76
N ILE A 150 -3.71 4.75 9.84
CA ILE A 150 -2.64 4.44 8.88
C ILE A 150 -2.34 5.65 7.99
N PHE A 151 -3.37 6.29 7.42
CA PHE A 151 -3.19 7.48 6.60
C PHE A 151 -2.67 8.66 7.40
N ALA A 152 -3.10 8.86 8.65
CA ALA A 152 -2.57 9.94 9.48
C ALA A 152 -1.07 9.75 9.76
N VAL A 153 -0.62 8.53 10.10
CA VAL A 153 0.81 8.23 10.28
C VAL A 153 1.57 8.47 8.99
N TRP A 154 1.05 7.96 7.87
CA TRP A 154 1.66 8.13 6.56
C TRP A 154 1.79 9.61 6.16
N THR A 155 0.74 10.41 6.32
CA THR A 155 0.75 11.85 6.06
C THR A 155 1.80 12.57 6.89
N LEU A 156 1.87 12.29 8.19
CA LEU A 156 2.81 12.95 9.10
C LEU A 156 4.26 12.52 8.86
N GLN A 157 4.51 11.25 8.51
CA GLN A 157 5.83 10.77 8.10
C GLN A 157 6.35 11.51 6.85
N ASN A 158 5.45 11.98 5.99
CA ASN A 158 5.79 12.69 4.76
C ASN A 158 5.54 14.20 4.83
N ALA A 159 5.34 14.77 6.02
CA ALA A 159 5.02 16.19 6.21
C ALA A 159 6.23 17.14 6.13
N HIS A 160 7.42 16.67 5.74
CA HIS A 160 8.63 17.50 5.70
C HIS A 160 8.46 18.75 4.83
N PHE A 161 7.87 18.62 3.64
CA PHE A 161 7.57 19.76 2.77
C PHE A 161 6.57 20.76 3.39
N TYR A 162 5.63 20.28 4.22
CA TYR A 162 4.72 21.16 4.95
C TYR A 162 5.45 22.04 5.95
N PHE A 163 6.47 21.51 6.64
CA PHE A 163 7.28 22.29 7.58
C PHE A 163 8.28 23.21 6.86
N ASP A 164 8.83 22.76 5.73
CA ASP A 164 9.72 23.59 4.90
C ASP A 164 8.98 24.79 4.30
N ALA A 165 7.70 24.65 3.96
CA ALA A 165 6.86 25.72 3.41
C ALA A 165 6.27 26.68 4.48
N LYS A 166 6.82 26.70 5.71
CA LYS A 166 6.33 27.57 6.79
C LYS A 166 6.44 29.05 6.38
N GLY A 167 5.30 29.76 6.44
CA GLY A 167 5.23 31.18 6.06
C GLY A 167 4.84 31.44 4.60
N VAL A 168 4.67 30.39 3.78
CA VAL A 168 4.15 30.51 2.41
C VAL A 168 2.61 30.56 2.42
N GLN A 169 2.00 31.37 1.55
CA GLN A 169 0.55 31.31 1.32
C GLN A 169 0.19 29.91 0.81
N ASP A 170 -0.81 29.27 1.45
CA ASP A 170 -1.24 27.90 1.17
C ASP A 170 -0.27 26.78 1.63
N GLN A 171 0.38 26.94 2.79
CA GLN A 171 1.20 25.90 3.43
C GLN A 171 0.51 24.52 3.50
N ASN A 172 -0.81 24.49 3.69
CA ASN A 172 -1.59 23.25 3.77
C ASN A 172 -1.55 22.41 2.50
N SER A 173 -1.28 23.01 1.33
CA SER A 173 -1.14 22.30 0.06
C SER A 173 0.10 21.39 -0.02
N TYR A 174 1.09 21.61 0.86
CA TYR A 174 2.29 20.79 0.96
C TYR A 174 2.12 19.58 1.88
N LEU A 175 0.96 19.46 2.53
CA LEU A 175 0.65 18.28 3.32
C LEU A 175 0.11 17.18 2.40
N LEU A 176 0.77 16.04 2.42
CA LEU A 176 0.36 14.87 1.66
C LEU A 176 -0.89 14.21 2.26
N GLN A 177 -2.02 14.29 1.56
CA GLN A 177 -3.30 13.77 2.02
C GLN A 177 -3.84 12.68 1.10
N PRO A 178 -4.58 11.70 1.62
CA PRO A 178 -5.20 10.68 0.79
C PRO A 178 -6.29 11.29 -0.09
N HIS A 179 -6.31 10.89 -1.36
CA HIS A 179 -7.39 11.25 -2.26
C HIS A 179 -8.64 10.39 -1.99
N VAL A 180 -9.84 10.96 -2.15
CA VAL A 180 -11.11 10.26 -1.92
C VAL A 180 -11.18 8.96 -2.73
N ALA A 181 -10.71 8.97 -3.98
CA ALA A 181 -10.68 7.79 -4.84
C ALA A 181 -9.85 6.64 -4.25
N GLN A 182 -8.73 6.93 -3.57
CA GLN A 182 -7.89 5.91 -2.93
C GLN A 182 -8.63 5.26 -1.75
N ILE A 183 -9.34 6.06 -0.95
CA ILE A 183 -10.14 5.56 0.17
C ILE A 183 -11.26 4.65 -0.32
N ILE A 184 -12.01 5.10 -1.33
CA ILE A 184 -13.09 4.32 -1.92
C ILE A 184 -12.56 3.06 -2.60
N ALA A 185 -11.40 3.12 -3.27
CA ALA A 185 -10.74 1.97 -3.85
C ALA A 185 -10.42 0.91 -2.78
N ILE A 186 -9.83 1.29 -1.65
CA ILE A 186 -9.54 0.35 -0.55
C ILE A 186 -10.85 -0.23 0.01
N PHE A 187 -11.88 0.60 0.22
CA PHE A 187 -13.18 0.12 0.68
C PHE A 187 -13.76 -0.94 -0.26
N ARG A 188 -13.67 -0.72 -1.58
CA ARG A 188 -14.13 -1.67 -2.59
C ARG A 188 -13.26 -2.92 -2.65
N MET A 189 -11.94 -2.79 -2.62
CA MET A 189 -11.00 -3.93 -2.57
C MET A 189 -11.31 -4.85 -1.39
N LEU A 190 -11.57 -4.27 -0.21
CA LEU A 190 -11.83 -5.01 1.03
C LEU A 190 -13.32 -5.39 1.21
N GLY A 191 -14.20 -5.02 0.27
CA GLY A 191 -15.63 -5.33 0.32
C GLY A 191 -16.36 -4.68 1.50
N ILE A 192 -15.91 -3.49 1.90
CA ILE A 192 -16.46 -2.70 3.00
C ILE A 192 -17.87 -2.21 2.69
N ASP A 193 -18.16 -1.94 1.44
CA ASP A 193 -19.44 -1.46 0.90
C ASP A 193 -20.51 -2.56 0.74
N LYS A 194 -20.14 -3.83 0.99
CA LYS A 194 -21.05 -4.95 0.76
C LYS A 194 -22.02 -5.14 1.93
N ASN A 195 -23.30 -4.97 1.62
CA ASN A 195 -24.42 -5.16 2.53
C ASN A 195 -24.59 -6.65 2.92
N LYS A 196 -25.06 -6.93 4.14
CA LYS A 196 -25.22 -8.31 4.67
C LYS A 196 -26.08 -9.22 3.76
N GLY A 197 -27.02 -8.64 3.01
CA GLY A 197 -27.94 -9.37 2.12
C GLY A 197 -27.30 -9.93 0.85
N ILE A 198 -26.41 -9.17 0.20
CA ILE A 198 -25.77 -9.56 -1.07
C ILE A 198 -24.70 -10.64 -0.84
N ILE A 199 -23.95 -10.54 0.27
CA ILE A 199 -22.97 -11.58 0.63
C ILE A 199 -23.68 -12.90 0.93
N ARG A 200 -24.86 -12.88 1.58
CA ARG A 200 -25.63 -14.11 1.85
C ARG A 200 -26.14 -14.77 0.56
N SER A 201 -26.59 -14.00 -0.43
CA SER A 201 -27.09 -14.57 -1.69
C SER A 201 -25.96 -15.09 -2.59
N LEU A 202 -24.81 -14.42 -2.61
CA LEU A 202 -23.61 -14.89 -3.31
C LEU A 202 -22.99 -16.12 -2.63
N GLN A 203 -22.87 -16.11 -1.31
CA GLN A 203 -22.40 -17.26 -0.54
C GLN A 203 -23.30 -18.48 -0.78
N LYS A 204 -24.63 -18.29 -0.75
CA LYS A 204 -25.60 -19.36 -1.04
C LYS A 204 -25.45 -19.92 -2.46
N LYS A 205 -25.26 -19.07 -3.48
CA LYS A 205 -25.02 -19.52 -4.86
C LYS A 205 -23.68 -20.23 -5.06
N ILE A 206 -22.64 -19.82 -4.34
CA ILE A 206 -21.31 -20.47 -4.35
C ILE A 206 -21.39 -21.83 -3.66
N ASP A 207 -22.12 -21.92 -2.54
CA ASP A 207 -22.30 -23.15 -1.78
C ASP A 207 -23.19 -24.16 -2.55
N GLU A 208 -24.21 -23.68 -3.29
CA GLU A 208 -25.08 -24.52 -4.15
C GLU A 208 -24.36 -25.12 -5.37
N LYS A 209 -23.31 -24.46 -5.89
CA LYS A 209 -22.55 -24.92 -7.07
C LYS A 209 -21.25 -25.65 -6.71
N ARG A 210 -20.97 -25.90 -5.43
CA ARG A 210 -19.70 -26.49 -4.99
C ARG A 210 -19.70 -28.03 -5.03
N PRO A 211 -18.72 -28.68 -5.69
CA PRO A 211 -18.57 -30.14 -5.66
C PRO A 211 -18.24 -30.66 -4.25
N ARG A 212 -18.84 -31.80 -3.87
CA ARG A 212 -18.73 -32.44 -2.53
C ARG A 212 -17.30 -32.78 -2.07
N PHE A 213 -16.32 -32.86 -2.98
CA PHE A 213 -14.92 -33.14 -2.61
C PHE A 213 -14.14 -31.90 -2.12
N ILE A 214 -14.64 -30.68 -2.38
CA ILE A 214 -13.99 -29.42 -1.94
C ILE A 214 -14.55 -28.92 -0.59
N SER A 215 -15.71 -29.43 -0.17
CA SER A 215 -16.40 -28.97 1.05
C SER A 215 -15.69 -29.35 2.35
N GLY A 216 -14.89 -30.43 2.36
CA GLY A 216 -14.16 -30.89 3.54
C GLY A 216 -12.91 -30.06 3.90
N TRP A 217 -12.33 -29.34 2.93
CA TRP A 217 -11.03 -28.67 3.11
C TRP A 217 -11.12 -27.15 3.36
N ILE A 218 -12.28 -26.54 3.12
CA ILE A 218 -12.46 -25.09 3.34
C ILE A 218 -13.82 -24.87 4.00
N GLY A 219 -13.81 -24.89 5.33
CA GLY A 219 -14.98 -24.60 6.17
C GLY A 219 -15.65 -23.27 5.79
N SER A 220 -16.98 -23.30 5.77
CA SER A 220 -17.90 -22.20 5.45
C SER A 220 -17.83 -21.06 6.47
N LYS A 221 -16.82 -20.20 6.35
CA LYS A 221 -16.70 -18.91 7.06
C LYS A 221 -16.80 -17.76 6.05
N PRO A 222 -17.36 -16.58 6.43
CA PRO A 222 -17.38 -15.40 5.56
C PRO A 222 -15.95 -15.07 5.15
N ARG A 223 -15.66 -15.28 3.86
CA ARG A 223 -14.31 -15.17 3.29
C ARG A 223 -14.10 -13.74 2.80
N LEU A 224 -12.84 -13.29 2.81
CA LEU A 224 -12.44 -12.05 2.15
C LEU A 224 -12.88 -12.13 0.68
N VAL A 225 -13.60 -11.11 0.20
CA VAL A 225 -14.17 -11.13 -1.16
C VAL A 225 -13.18 -10.47 -2.11
N SER A 226 -12.68 -11.24 -3.08
CA SER A 226 -11.83 -10.72 -4.16
C SER A 226 -12.60 -9.69 -4.99
N ASN A 227 -12.09 -8.47 -5.04
CA ASN A 227 -12.65 -7.38 -5.86
C ASN A 227 -11.53 -6.79 -6.71
N LEU A 228 -11.83 -6.47 -7.95
CA LEU A 228 -10.94 -5.75 -8.85
C LEU A 228 -11.29 -4.26 -8.80
N VAL A 229 -10.27 -3.41 -8.69
CA VAL A 229 -10.44 -1.96 -8.73
C VAL A 229 -9.51 -1.36 -9.77
N GLN A 230 -10.06 -0.55 -10.67
CA GLN A 230 -9.28 0.19 -11.66
C GLN A 230 -8.93 1.57 -11.10
N ILE A 231 -7.62 1.85 -11.02
CA ILE A 231 -7.09 3.14 -10.58
C ILE A 231 -6.22 3.70 -11.70
N GLY A 232 -6.51 4.94 -12.11
CA GLY A 232 -5.78 5.66 -13.16
C GLY A 232 -4.26 5.75 -12.90
N THR A 233 -3.49 6.00 -13.95
CA THR A 233 -2.06 6.31 -13.80
C THR A 233 -1.90 7.68 -13.14
N GLY A 234 -1.01 7.78 -12.16
CA GLY A 234 -0.82 9.00 -11.36
C GLY A 234 -1.72 9.12 -10.12
N GLU A 235 -2.76 8.30 -10.01
CA GLU A 235 -3.76 8.40 -8.92
C GLU A 235 -3.32 7.77 -7.58
N GLY A 236 -2.08 7.29 -7.49
CA GLY A 236 -1.56 6.67 -6.26
C GLY A 236 -2.00 5.22 -6.05
N LYS A 237 -1.83 4.37 -7.08
CA LYS A 237 -1.96 2.91 -6.95
C LYS A 237 -1.11 2.35 -5.81
N SER A 238 0.17 2.74 -5.77
CA SER A 238 1.12 2.22 -4.79
C SER A 238 0.71 2.53 -3.34
N ILE A 239 0.22 3.74 -3.05
CA ILE A 239 -0.27 4.07 -1.70
C ILE A 239 -1.57 3.32 -1.35
N THR A 240 -2.47 3.15 -2.32
CA THR A 240 -3.70 2.37 -2.14
C THR A 240 -3.36 0.92 -1.74
N LEU A 241 -2.43 0.29 -2.47
CA LEU A 241 -1.95 -1.06 -2.20
C LEU A 241 -1.23 -1.16 -0.86
N ALA A 242 -0.36 -0.21 -0.54
CA ALA A 242 0.39 -0.21 0.72
C ALA A 242 -0.53 -0.11 1.94
N VAL A 243 -1.53 0.78 1.90
CA VAL A 243 -2.49 0.93 3.00
C VAL A 243 -3.42 -0.27 3.10
N ALA A 244 -3.91 -0.81 1.98
CA ALA A 244 -4.70 -2.04 1.99
C ALA A 244 -3.92 -3.22 2.60
N SER A 245 -2.63 -3.33 2.26
CA SER A 245 -1.74 -4.37 2.80
C SER A 245 -1.49 -4.19 4.29
N CYS A 246 -1.28 -2.95 4.74
CA CYS A 246 -1.15 -2.63 6.15
C CYS A 246 -2.42 -2.99 6.94
N VAL A 247 -3.61 -2.66 6.42
CA VAL A 247 -4.90 -3.04 7.02
C VAL A 247 -5.02 -4.55 7.18
N LEU A 248 -4.71 -5.33 6.13
CA LEU A 248 -4.80 -6.79 6.18
C LEU A 248 -3.77 -7.38 7.14
N ALA A 249 -2.53 -6.90 7.11
CA ALA A 249 -1.47 -7.37 8.01
C ALA A 249 -1.84 -7.14 9.49
N LEU A 250 -2.38 -5.95 9.81
CA LEU A 250 -2.85 -5.61 11.16
C LEU A 250 -4.05 -6.46 11.61
N LEU A 251 -4.80 -7.02 10.67
CA LEU A 251 -5.91 -7.95 10.96
C LEU A 251 -5.46 -9.42 11.04
N GLY A 252 -4.15 -9.68 10.92
CA GLY A 252 -3.54 -10.99 11.10
C GLY A 252 -3.33 -11.78 9.80
N PHE A 253 -3.42 -11.14 8.63
CA PHE A 253 -3.12 -11.78 7.35
C PHE A 253 -1.64 -11.63 6.98
N ASP A 254 -1.09 -12.63 6.30
CA ASP A 254 0.12 -12.42 5.48
C ASP A 254 -0.30 -11.94 4.09
N VAL A 255 0.28 -10.83 3.66
CA VAL A 255 -0.09 -10.12 2.43
C VAL A 255 1.02 -10.24 1.40
N SER A 256 0.67 -10.66 0.19
CA SER A 256 1.57 -10.66 -0.95
C SER A 256 1.11 -9.60 -1.96
N CYS A 257 1.96 -8.62 -2.23
CA CYS A 257 1.78 -7.59 -3.24
C CYS A 257 2.55 -8.00 -4.48
N ALA A 258 1.83 -8.42 -5.53
CA ALA A 258 2.44 -8.77 -6.79
C ALA A 258 2.75 -7.53 -7.62
N SER A 259 3.87 -7.54 -8.33
CA SER A 259 4.16 -6.57 -9.38
C SER A 259 4.72 -7.26 -10.61
N TYR A 260 4.69 -6.57 -11.75
CA TYR A 260 5.26 -7.07 -12.98
C TYR A 260 6.80 -7.10 -12.96
N SER A 261 7.44 -6.22 -12.18
CA SER A 261 8.90 -6.14 -12.11
C SER A 261 9.43 -6.07 -10.69
N GLU A 262 10.63 -6.61 -10.51
CA GLU A 262 11.35 -6.54 -9.25
C GLU A 262 11.71 -5.10 -8.87
N TYR A 263 12.02 -4.25 -9.85
CA TYR A 263 12.28 -2.83 -9.62
C TYR A 263 11.07 -2.12 -9.00
N LEU A 264 9.88 -2.28 -9.60
CA LEU A 264 8.65 -1.66 -9.07
C LEU A 264 8.31 -2.19 -7.68
N SER A 265 8.46 -3.49 -7.46
CA SER A 265 8.24 -4.12 -6.15
C SER A 265 9.15 -3.53 -5.07
N ARG A 266 10.46 -3.46 -5.34
CA ARG A 266 11.46 -2.92 -4.41
C ARG A 266 11.26 -1.43 -4.14
N ARG A 267 10.95 -0.66 -5.19
CA ARG A 267 10.66 0.78 -5.06
C ARG A 267 9.48 1.00 -4.12
N ASP A 268 8.36 0.33 -4.38
CA ASP A 268 7.14 0.52 -3.61
C ASP A 268 7.34 0.05 -2.17
N PHE A 269 7.94 -1.13 -1.94
CA PHE A 269 8.24 -1.60 -0.59
C PHE A 269 9.10 -0.60 0.18
N LYS A 270 10.21 -0.13 -0.40
CA LYS A 270 11.12 0.83 0.26
C LYS A 270 10.44 2.16 0.59
N SER A 271 9.54 2.64 -0.27
CA SER A 271 8.77 3.86 -0.01
C SER A 271 7.81 3.74 1.17
N PHE A 272 7.29 2.53 1.46
CA PHE A 272 6.33 2.31 2.55
C PHE A 272 6.91 1.54 3.74
N GLU A 273 8.16 1.12 3.69
CA GLU A 273 8.87 0.46 4.77
C GLU A 273 8.81 1.23 6.11
N PRO A 274 8.98 2.58 6.16
CA PRO A 274 8.81 3.34 7.41
C PRO A 274 7.39 3.24 7.99
N LEU A 275 6.37 3.15 7.13
CA LEU A 275 4.98 2.98 7.55
C LEU A 275 4.77 1.56 8.10
N PHE A 276 5.25 0.55 7.40
CA PHE A 276 5.13 -0.85 7.83
C PHE A 276 5.87 -1.10 9.15
N ASN A 277 7.05 -0.51 9.33
CA ASN A 277 7.81 -0.58 10.57
C ASN A 277 7.10 0.12 11.73
N ALA A 278 6.50 1.29 11.50
CA ALA A 278 5.72 2.00 12.52
C ALA A 278 4.59 1.13 13.12
N PHE A 279 3.97 0.31 12.26
CA PHE A 279 2.90 -0.61 12.63
C PHE A 279 3.38 -2.02 13.02
N GLY A 280 4.67 -2.33 12.88
CA GLY A 280 5.22 -3.66 13.19
C GLY A 280 4.72 -4.76 12.26
N VAL A 281 4.45 -4.43 10.99
CA VAL A 281 3.88 -5.36 10.00
C VAL A 281 4.80 -5.67 8.82
N VAL A 282 6.06 -5.20 8.85
CA VAL A 282 7.04 -5.41 7.77
C VAL A 282 7.16 -6.88 7.39
N ASP A 283 7.23 -7.78 8.37
CA ASP A 283 7.46 -9.22 8.13
C ASP A 283 6.24 -9.93 7.52
N HIS A 284 5.08 -9.27 7.49
CA HIS A 284 3.81 -9.82 7.01
C HIS A 284 3.40 -9.26 5.64
N ILE A 285 4.18 -8.34 5.07
CA ILE A 285 3.89 -7.70 3.80
C ILE A 285 5.03 -8.00 2.83
N HIS A 286 4.70 -8.65 1.72
CA HIS A 286 5.68 -9.19 0.80
C HIS A 286 5.47 -8.64 -0.60
N TYR A 287 6.34 -7.74 -1.02
CA TYR A 287 6.37 -7.22 -2.39
C TYR A 287 7.31 -8.05 -3.23
N ASP A 288 6.80 -8.68 -4.27
CA ASP A 288 7.66 -9.39 -5.22
C ASP A 288 6.98 -9.56 -6.59
N THR A 289 7.70 -10.14 -7.55
CA THR A 289 7.11 -10.51 -8.84
C THR A 289 6.13 -11.65 -8.68
N PHE A 290 5.13 -11.69 -9.56
CA PHE A 290 4.15 -12.77 -9.60
C PHE A 290 4.80 -14.16 -9.54
N ASN A 291 5.84 -14.39 -10.35
CA ASN A 291 6.56 -15.67 -10.40
C ASN A 291 7.21 -16.02 -9.06
N LYS A 292 7.89 -15.06 -8.41
CA LYS A 292 8.54 -15.30 -7.11
C LYS A 292 7.53 -15.56 -6.00
N LEU A 293 6.39 -14.86 -6.02
CA LEU A 293 5.29 -15.12 -5.08
C LEU A 293 4.68 -16.51 -5.27
N CYS A 294 4.44 -16.92 -6.52
CA CYS A 294 3.95 -18.25 -6.84
C CYS A 294 4.92 -19.34 -6.39
N GLU A 295 6.21 -19.22 -6.72
CA GLU A 295 7.24 -20.17 -6.27
C GLU A 295 7.28 -20.26 -4.74
N ARG A 296 7.16 -19.13 -4.02
CA ARG A 296 7.11 -19.15 -2.55
C ARG A 296 5.89 -19.88 -2.00
N ILE A 297 4.72 -19.70 -2.61
CA ILE A 297 3.49 -20.38 -2.20
C ILE A 297 3.58 -21.89 -2.50
N ILE A 298 4.09 -22.25 -3.68
CA ILE A 298 4.25 -23.65 -4.10
C ILE A 298 5.22 -24.38 -3.17
N ASN A 299 6.34 -23.75 -2.83
CA ASN A 299 7.40 -24.36 -2.02
C ASN A 299 7.21 -24.15 -0.50
N GLU A 300 6.02 -23.73 -0.06
CA GLU A 300 5.76 -23.47 1.36
C GLU A 300 5.83 -24.74 2.22
N GLY A 301 5.41 -25.88 1.67
CA GLY A 301 5.48 -27.19 2.31
C GLY A 301 6.85 -27.89 2.15
N GLY A 302 7.84 -27.18 1.62
CA GLY A 302 9.12 -27.73 1.18
C GLY A 302 9.32 -27.52 -0.31
N ASP A 303 10.58 -27.50 -0.76
CA ASP A 303 10.92 -27.37 -2.18
C ASP A 303 10.38 -28.58 -2.94
N VAL A 304 9.38 -28.35 -3.80
CA VAL A 304 8.68 -29.42 -4.53
C VAL A 304 9.66 -30.23 -5.36
N ARG A 305 10.72 -29.60 -5.90
CA ARG A 305 11.73 -30.29 -6.70
C ARG A 305 12.51 -31.26 -5.83
N LYS A 306 12.96 -30.82 -4.65
CA LYS A 306 13.65 -31.69 -3.67
C LYS A 306 12.74 -32.79 -3.13
N LEU A 307 11.46 -32.51 -2.89
CA LEU A 307 10.51 -33.52 -2.43
C LEU A 307 10.28 -34.61 -3.49
N VAL A 308 10.23 -34.24 -4.76
CA VAL A 308 10.11 -35.18 -5.88
C VAL A 308 11.43 -35.95 -6.08
N GLU A 309 12.58 -35.27 -6.02
CA GLU A 309 13.90 -35.92 -6.04
C GLU A 309 14.02 -36.98 -4.95
N ASN A 310 13.67 -36.64 -3.70
CA ASN A 310 13.67 -37.56 -2.57
C ASN A 310 12.66 -38.72 -2.70
N LEU A 311 11.63 -38.59 -3.55
CA LEU A 311 10.70 -39.69 -3.83
C LEU A 311 11.28 -40.67 -4.86
N ILE A 312 12.13 -40.17 -5.77
CA ILE A 312 12.72 -40.94 -6.87
C ILE A 312 14.03 -41.60 -6.44
N ILE A 313 14.79 -40.98 -5.53
CA ILE A 313 16.08 -41.50 -5.04
C ILE A 313 15.86 -42.69 -4.07
N PRO A 314 16.64 -43.79 -4.18
CA PRO A 314 16.59 -44.92 -3.25
C PRO A 314 16.84 -44.51 -1.79
N ASP A 315 16.27 -45.27 -0.84
CA ASP A 315 16.26 -44.92 0.60
C ASP A 315 17.64 -44.71 1.24
N ASP A 316 18.72 -45.21 0.61
CA ASP A 316 20.09 -45.15 1.12
C ASP A 316 20.73 -43.75 1.06
N GLU A 317 20.12 -42.78 0.37
CA GLU A 317 20.65 -41.41 0.17
C GLU A 317 19.72 -40.28 0.66
N LYS A 318 18.67 -40.58 1.44
CA LYS A 318 17.66 -39.56 1.83
C LYS A 318 18.11 -38.67 2.98
N GLU A 319 18.18 -37.36 2.75
CA GLU A 319 18.28 -36.35 3.82
C GLU A 319 16.90 -36.04 4.44
N SER A 320 16.86 -35.95 5.78
CA SER A 320 15.65 -35.62 6.54
C SER A 320 15.27 -34.14 6.39
N VAL A 321 14.06 -33.86 5.93
CA VAL A 321 13.51 -32.50 5.83
C VAL A 321 12.61 -32.22 7.04
N GLU A 322 13.09 -31.36 7.96
CA GLU A 322 12.29 -30.85 9.07
C GLU A 322 11.41 -29.67 8.60
N THR A 323 10.11 -29.75 8.83
CA THR A 323 9.18 -28.62 8.60
C THR A 323 8.37 -28.33 9.86
N SER A 324 8.75 -27.28 10.59
CA SER A 324 7.93 -26.70 11.67
C SER A 324 7.31 -25.40 11.19
N ARG A 325 5.97 -25.27 11.06
CA ARG A 325 5.34 -23.93 10.89
C ARG A 325 3.94 -23.76 11.49
N VAL A 326 3.74 -22.54 11.98
CA VAL A 326 2.48 -21.89 12.38
C VAL A 326 1.84 -21.26 11.13
N THR A 327 0.52 -21.36 10.96
CA THR A 327 -0.17 -21.10 9.68
C THR A 327 -1.10 -19.89 9.74
N ARG A 328 -0.63 -18.71 9.31
CA ARG A 328 -1.45 -17.50 9.16
C ARG A 328 -2.38 -17.54 7.93
N ALA A 329 -3.50 -16.81 8.01
CA ALA A 329 -4.38 -16.58 6.86
C ALA A 329 -3.68 -15.72 5.79
N LYS A 330 -3.85 -16.06 4.51
CA LYS A 330 -3.13 -15.40 3.40
C LYS A 330 -4.02 -14.57 2.51
N SER A 331 -3.46 -13.47 2.00
CA SER A 331 -4.10 -12.61 1.01
C SER A 331 -3.09 -12.20 -0.07
N VAL A 332 -3.57 -12.15 -1.32
CA VAL A 332 -2.78 -11.66 -2.46
C VAL A 332 -3.50 -10.44 -3.01
N ILE A 333 -2.73 -9.39 -3.29
CA ILE A 333 -3.19 -8.17 -3.95
C ILE A 333 -2.26 -7.93 -5.15
N ASP A 334 -2.86 -7.68 -6.31
CA ASP A 334 -2.19 -7.35 -7.59
C ASP A 334 -2.75 -6.01 -8.09
#